data_AF-A0A3N6NRX9-F1
#
_entry.id   AF-A0A3N6NRX9-F1
#
_cell.length_a   1.000
_cell.length_b   1.000
_cell.length_c   1.000
_cell.angle_alpha   90.00
_cell.angle_beta   90.00
_cell.angle_gamma   90.00
#
_symmetry.space_group_name_H-M   'P 1'
#
loop_
_entity.id
_entity.type
_entity.pdbx_description
1 polymer ?
#
loop_
_entity_poly.entity_id
_entity_poly.type
_entity_poly.pdbx_seq_one_letter_code
_entity_poly.pdbx_strand_id
1 'polypeptide(L)'
;ESGLAAYIGENLAFIGSLPVALIVISIVVFMLFFTEVNSNTATATLFLPLLAGIAVANEINPLLFMIPATFACSFAFMLPIATGPNMVIFGSERLSIGEMAKCGLWLNLICVVLLTLLLYFLVIPMWGIETALPAWAERGVIFLFLIKRSAFPFSRSLLPISHPT
;
A
#
# COMPACT_ATOMS: atom_id res chain seq x y z
N GLU A 1 -26.06 15.65 9.95
CA GLU A 1 -24.96 14.68 9.74
C GLU A 1 -25.44 13.66 8.73
N SER A 2 -24.75 13.46 7.62
CA SER A 2 -25.32 12.72 6.48
C SER A 2 -25.43 11.24 6.81
N GLY A 3 -26.64 10.68 6.70
CA GLY A 3 -26.89 9.24 6.81
C GLY A 3 -26.11 8.40 5.78
N LEU A 4 -25.46 9.05 4.80
CA LEU A 4 -24.53 8.42 3.86
C LEU A 4 -23.30 7.82 4.56
N ALA A 5 -22.76 8.48 5.60
CA ALA A 5 -21.63 7.94 6.34
C ALA A 5 -22.02 6.67 7.12
N ALA A 6 -23.21 6.67 7.73
CA ALA A 6 -23.79 5.50 8.39
C ALA A 6 -24.09 4.36 7.39
N TYR A 7 -24.67 4.70 6.24
CA TYR A 7 -24.97 3.74 5.16
C TYR A 7 -23.69 3.08 4.61
N ILE A 8 -22.63 3.86 4.35
CA ILE A 8 -21.34 3.32 3.92
C ILE A 8 -20.70 2.48 5.04
N GLY A 9 -20.80 2.92 6.30
CA GLY A 9 -20.33 2.16 7.46
C GLY A 9 -21.00 0.80 7.59
N GLU A 10 -22.32 0.72 7.46
CA GLU A 10 -23.07 -0.55 7.46
C GLU A 10 -22.65 -1.47 6.31
N ASN A 11 -22.47 -0.93 5.11
CA ASN A 11 -22.04 -1.71 3.96
C ASN A 11 -20.59 -2.20 4.07
N LEU A 12 -19.75 -1.57 4.91
CA LEU A 12 -18.36 -1.97 5.13
C LEU A 12 -18.15 -2.77 6.43
N ALA A 13 -19.14 -2.82 7.32
CA ALA A 13 -19.03 -3.50 8.62
C ALA A 13 -18.66 -4.99 8.49
N PHE A 14 -18.94 -5.63 7.35
CA PHE A 14 -18.54 -7.01 7.09
C PHE A 14 -17.01 -7.20 7.10
N ILE A 15 -16.24 -6.14 6.80
CA ILE A 15 -14.77 -6.19 6.76
C ILE A 15 -14.20 -6.53 8.16
N GLY A 16 -14.82 -6.02 9.22
CA GLY A 16 -14.49 -6.36 10.62
C GLY A 16 -14.58 -7.86 10.94
N SER A 17 -15.44 -8.58 10.22
CA SER A 17 -15.68 -10.02 10.42
C SER A 17 -14.82 -10.94 9.53
N LEU A 18 -14.04 -10.36 8.61
CA LEU A 18 -13.27 -11.16 7.65
C LEU A 18 -12.04 -11.80 8.32
N PRO A 19 -11.71 -13.06 7.97
CA PRO A 19 -10.41 -13.64 8.27
C PRO A 19 -9.28 -12.75 7.77
N VAL A 20 -8.24 -12.56 8.59
CA VAL A 20 -7.07 -11.73 8.26
C VAL A 20 -6.44 -12.12 6.92
N ALA A 21 -6.39 -13.42 6.61
CA ALA A 21 -5.88 -13.92 5.33
C ALA A 21 -6.66 -13.36 4.12
N LEU A 22 -7.99 -13.23 4.22
CA LEU A 22 -8.83 -12.66 3.17
C LEU A 22 -8.61 -11.15 3.02
N ILE A 23 -8.37 -10.43 4.11
CA ILE A 23 -8.01 -9.01 4.07
C ILE A 23 -6.67 -8.84 3.32
N VAL A 24 -5.65 -9.59 3.73
CA VAL A 24 -4.30 -9.51 3.14
C VAL A 24 -4.34 -9.84 1.65
N ILE A 25 -4.93 -10.96 1.24
CA ILE A 25 -4.94 -11.36 -0.17
C ILE A 25 -5.71 -10.36 -1.04
N SER A 26 -6.83 -9.82 -0.54
CA SER A 26 -7.63 -8.85 -1.28
C SER A 26 -6.86 -7.56 -1.54
N ILE A 27 -6.13 -7.08 -0.54
CA ILE A 27 -5.30 -5.88 -0.66
C ILE A 27 -4.11 -6.14 -1.60
N VAL A 28 -3.43 -7.27 -1.45
CA VAL A 28 -2.31 -7.63 -2.33
C VAL A 28 -2.75 -7.68 -3.78
N VAL A 29 -3.87 -8.36 -4.07
CA VAL A 29 -4.44 -8.44 -5.42
C VAL A 29 -4.76 -7.04 -5.95
N PHE A 30 -5.56 -6.27 -5.20
CA PHE A 30 -5.97 -4.93 -5.63
C PHE A 30 -4.78 -4.03 -5.95
N MET A 31 -3.80 -3.98 -5.06
CA MET A 31 -2.65 -3.09 -5.18
C MET A 31 -1.68 -3.53 -6.29
N LEU A 32 -1.48 -4.85 -6.48
CA LEU A 32 -0.64 -5.39 -7.57
C LEU A 32 -1.16 -4.98 -8.94
N PHE A 33 -2.46 -5.07 -9.18
CA PHE A 33 -3.03 -4.66 -10.47
C PHE A 33 -3.09 -3.14 -10.60
N PHE A 34 -3.42 -2.42 -9.53
CA PHE A 34 -3.50 -0.95 -9.60
C PHE A 34 -2.14 -0.30 -9.83
N THR A 35 -1.06 -0.87 -9.29
CA THR A 35 0.29 -0.31 -9.45
C THR A 35 0.88 -0.48 -10.86
N GLU A 36 0.23 -1.23 -11.76
CA GLU A 36 0.69 -1.38 -13.15
C GLU A 36 0.41 -0.13 -14.00
N VAL A 37 -0.60 0.66 -13.62
CA VAL A 37 -1.03 1.85 -14.38
C VAL A 37 -0.51 3.16 -13.79
N ASN A 38 0.17 3.11 -12.65
CA ASN A 38 0.64 4.28 -11.93
C ASN A 38 1.99 4.00 -11.27
N SER A 39 2.79 5.03 -10.97
CA SER A 39 4.06 4.80 -10.29
C SER A 39 3.84 4.21 -8.88
N ASN A 40 4.69 3.28 -8.49
CA ASN A 40 4.62 2.59 -7.19
C ASN A 40 4.50 3.57 -6.01
N THR A 41 5.29 4.64 -6.04
CA THR A 41 5.28 5.68 -5.00
C THR A 41 3.99 6.49 -4.99
N ALA A 42 3.46 6.87 -6.17
CA ALA A 42 2.19 7.59 -6.24
C ALA A 42 1.03 6.72 -5.75
N THR A 43 0.99 5.45 -6.17
CA THR A 43 -0.01 4.48 -5.71
C THR A 43 0.03 4.30 -4.20
N ALA A 44 1.21 4.06 -3.61
CA ALA A 44 1.35 3.94 -2.16
C ALA A 44 0.90 5.22 -1.43
N THR A 45 1.28 6.40 -1.92
CA THR A 45 0.92 7.69 -1.30
C THR A 45 -0.59 7.93 -1.31
N LEU A 46 -1.28 7.49 -2.36
CA LEU A 46 -2.74 7.62 -2.48
C LEU A 46 -3.49 6.63 -1.60
N PHE A 47 -3.10 5.34 -1.62
CA PHE A 47 -3.89 4.29 -1.01
C PHE A 47 -3.57 4.03 0.46
N LEU A 48 -2.34 4.24 0.92
CA LEU A 48 -1.99 4.01 2.33
C LEU A 48 -2.86 4.82 3.32
N PRO A 49 -3.10 6.14 3.15
CA PRO A 49 -4.02 6.86 4.04
C PRO A 49 -5.46 6.33 3.96
N LEU A 50 -5.93 5.98 2.75
CA LEU A 50 -7.27 5.45 2.53
C LEU A 50 -7.47 4.11 3.26
N LEU A 51 -6.55 3.17 3.04
CA LEU A 51 -6.56 1.84 3.65
C LEU A 51 -6.45 1.91 5.17
N ALA A 52 -5.63 2.82 5.69
CA ALA A 52 -5.52 3.04 7.13
C ALA A 52 -6.84 3.57 7.72
N GLY A 53 -7.52 4.50 7.04
CA GLY A 53 -8.82 5.01 7.45
C GLY A 53 -9.90 3.92 7.46
N ILE A 54 -9.92 3.06 6.44
CA ILE A 54 -10.85 1.92 6.37
C ILE A 54 -10.61 0.95 7.54
N ALA A 55 -9.36 0.63 7.85
CA ALA A 55 -9.03 -0.27 8.95
C ALA A 55 -9.47 0.30 10.31
N VAL A 56 -9.17 1.58 10.58
CA VAL A 56 -9.59 2.26 11.82
C VAL A 56 -11.11 2.33 11.94
N ALA A 57 -11.81 2.62 10.85
CA ALA A 57 -13.28 2.66 10.83
C ALA A 57 -13.93 1.30 11.11
N ASN A 58 -13.20 0.20 10.91
CA ASN A 58 -13.64 -1.17 11.20
C ASN A 58 -13.02 -1.73 12.48
N GLU A 59 -12.38 -0.90 13.31
CA GLU A 59 -11.69 -1.32 14.54
C GLU A 59 -10.63 -2.41 14.32
N ILE A 60 -10.03 -2.45 13.13
CA ILE A 60 -8.94 -3.36 12.78
C ILE A 60 -7.61 -2.62 12.80
N ASN A 61 -6.55 -3.32 13.22
CA ASN A 61 -5.19 -2.81 13.12
C ASN A 61 -4.81 -2.39 11.68
N PRO A 62 -4.53 -1.09 11.43
CA PRO A 62 -4.25 -0.57 10.09
C PRO A 62 -2.99 -1.15 9.45
N LEU A 63 -2.07 -1.72 10.25
CA LEU A 63 -0.88 -2.40 9.73
C LEU A 63 -1.23 -3.64 8.89
N LEU A 64 -2.34 -4.31 9.19
CA LEU A 64 -2.84 -5.44 8.39
C LEU A 64 -3.27 -5.02 6.98
N PHE A 65 -3.48 -3.72 6.74
CA PHE A 65 -3.83 -3.18 5.44
C PHE A 65 -2.65 -2.49 4.77
N MET A 66 -1.94 -1.65 5.52
CA MET A 66 -0.85 -0.82 5.00
C MET A 66 0.38 -1.63 4.60
N ILE A 67 0.75 -2.65 5.38
CA ILE A 67 1.95 -3.45 5.10
C ILE A 67 1.76 -4.23 3.80
N PRO A 68 0.69 -5.04 3.62
CA PRO A 68 0.48 -5.74 2.35
C PRO A 68 0.42 -4.80 1.14
N ALA A 69 -0.24 -3.64 1.28
CA ALA A 69 -0.32 -2.65 0.22
C ALA A 69 1.05 -2.10 -0.18
N THR A 70 1.92 -1.81 0.79
CA THR A 70 3.26 -1.27 0.54
C THR A 70 4.14 -2.26 -0.23
N PHE A 71 4.10 -3.54 0.17
CA PHE A 71 4.83 -4.58 -0.56
C PHE A 71 4.25 -4.79 -1.96
N ALA A 72 2.93 -4.91 -2.09
CA ALA A 72 2.25 -5.10 -3.37
C ALA A 72 2.54 -3.96 -4.36
N CYS A 73 2.56 -2.70 -3.91
CA CYS A 73 2.97 -1.56 -4.74
C CYS A 73 4.35 -1.71 -5.37
N SER A 74 5.25 -2.50 -4.80
CA SER A 74 6.63 -2.61 -5.31
C SER A 74 6.75 -3.59 -6.48
N PHE A 75 5.71 -4.39 -6.73
CA PHE A 75 5.73 -5.49 -7.70
C PHE A 75 4.88 -5.13 -8.93
N ALA A 76 5.46 -4.34 -9.84
CA ALA A 76 4.84 -3.96 -11.11
C ALA A 76 5.61 -4.58 -12.28
N PHE A 77 5.06 -5.64 -12.88
CA PHE A 77 5.74 -6.50 -13.83
C PHE A 77 5.03 -6.63 -15.20
N MET A 78 3.78 -6.19 -15.34
CA MET A 78 3.00 -6.34 -16.58
C MET A 78 3.30 -5.26 -17.60
N LEU A 79 3.40 -4.00 -17.17
CA LEU A 79 3.44 -2.86 -18.10
C LEU A 79 4.79 -2.13 -18.07
N PRO A 80 5.21 -1.53 -19.21
CA PRO A 80 6.46 -0.78 -19.31
C PRO A 80 6.39 0.59 -18.62
N ILE A 81 5.19 1.04 -18.24
CA ILE A 81 4.92 2.40 -17.74
C ILE A 81 5.30 2.53 -16.26
N ALA A 82 5.14 1.46 -15.49
CA ALA A 82 5.19 1.52 -14.02
C ALA A 82 6.61 1.68 -13.46
N THR A 83 7.64 1.13 -14.13
CA THR A 83 9.02 1.12 -13.61
C THR A 83 10.08 1.35 -14.68
N GLY A 84 11.16 2.03 -14.30
CA GLY A 84 12.30 2.32 -15.18
C GLY A 84 12.92 1.07 -15.83
N PRO A 85 13.17 -0.04 -15.10
CA PRO A 85 13.71 -1.26 -15.68
C PRO A 85 12.83 -1.87 -16.78
N ASN A 86 11.51 -1.95 -16.56
CA ASN A 86 10.57 -2.47 -17.57
C ASN A 86 10.57 -1.58 -18.83
N MET A 87 10.66 -0.26 -18.64
CA MET A 87 10.74 0.71 -19.72
C MET A 87 12.03 0.58 -20.55
N VAL A 88 13.18 0.41 -19.90
CA VAL A 88 14.48 0.23 -20.57
C VAL A 88 14.48 -1.01 -21.45
N ILE A 89 13.91 -2.12 -20.95
CA ILE A 89 13.81 -3.37 -21.72
C ILE A 89 12.82 -3.22 -22.88
N PHE A 90 11.67 -2.59 -22.66
CA PHE A 90 10.70 -2.32 -23.73
C PHE A 90 11.28 -1.44 -24.84
N GLY A 91 12.10 -0.45 -24.47
CA GLY A 91 12.83 0.42 -25.41
C GLY A 91 13.87 -0.29 -26.29
N SER A 92 14.15 -1.57 -26.06
CA SER A 92 15.00 -2.38 -26.95
C SER A 92 14.32 -2.79 -28.26
N GLU A 93 13.02 -2.51 -28.41
CA GLU A 93 12.17 -2.87 -29.57
C GLU A 93 12.05 -4.38 -29.85
N ARG A 94 12.53 -5.23 -28.93
CA ARG A 94 12.49 -6.70 -29.05
C ARG A 94 11.25 -7.36 -28.43
N LEU A 95 10.43 -6.58 -27.73
CA LEU A 95 9.29 -7.08 -26.94
C LEU A 95 8.05 -6.24 -27.22
N SER A 96 6.94 -6.91 -27.45
CA SER A 96 5.63 -6.27 -27.52
C SER A 96 5.02 -6.08 -26.14
N ILE A 97 4.11 -5.11 -26.01
CA ILE A 97 3.34 -4.87 -24.77
C ILE A 97 2.58 -6.14 -24.35
N GLY A 98 2.05 -6.90 -25.31
CA GLY A 98 1.30 -8.13 -25.05
C GLY A 98 2.16 -9.25 -24.48
N GLU A 99 3.42 -9.38 -24.90
CA GLU A 99 4.36 -10.37 -24.35
C GLU A 99 4.77 -10.01 -22.91
N MET A 100 5.05 -8.73 -22.66
CA MET A 100 5.34 -8.23 -21.31
C MET A 100 4.14 -8.45 -20.37
N ALA A 101 2.93 -8.09 -20.81
CA ALA A 101 1.72 -8.23 -20.00
C ALA A 101 1.43 -9.71 -19.64
N LYS A 102 1.62 -10.64 -20.58
CA LYS A 102 1.46 -12.08 -20.32
C LYS A 102 2.48 -12.59 -19.31
N CYS A 103 3.76 -12.25 -19.49
CA CYS A 103 4.82 -12.65 -18.57
C CYS A 103 4.59 -12.06 -17.16
N GLY A 104 4.29 -10.77 -17.11
CA GLY A 104 3.99 -10.04 -15.88
C GLY A 104 2.76 -10.58 -15.16
N LEU A 105 1.72 -11.03 -15.88
CA LEU A 105 0.55 -11.65 -15.26
C LEU A 105 0.91 -12.91 -14.48
N TRP A 106 1.72 -13.80 -15.06
CA TRP A 106 2.18 -14.99 -14.35
C TRP A 106 3.03 -14.64 -13.14
N LEU A 107 3.93 -13.65 -13.26
CA LEU A 107 4.72 -13.15 -12.14
C LEU A 107 3.85 -12.55 -11.03
N ASN A 108 2.86 -11.72 -11.37
CA ASN A 108 1.96 -11.11 -10.40
C ASN A 108 1.13 -12.17 -9.67
N LEU A 109 0.66 -13.22 -10.35
CA LEU A 109 -0.06 -14.34 -9.71
C LEU A 109 0.84 -15.09 -8.72
N ILE A 110 2.10 -15.34 -9.08
CA ILE A 110 3.08 -15.95 -8.17
C ILE A 110 3.31 -15.02 -6.97
N CYS A 111 3.46 -13.71 -7.20
CA CYS A 111 3.60 -12.72 -6.14
C CYS A 111 2.39 -12.67 -5.22
N VAL A 112 1.15 -12.76 -5.71
CA VAL A 112 -0.04 -12.84 -4.86
C VAL A 112 0.09 -13.98 -3.86
N VAL A 113 0.43 -15.18 -4.34
CA VAL A 113 0.55 -16.37 -3.48
C VAL A 113 1.72 -16.21 -2.50
N LEU A 114 2.92 -15.94 -3.00
CA LEU A 114 4.12 -15.85 -2.17
C LEU A 114 4.05 -14.72 -1.16
N LEU A 115 3.58 -13.55 -1.57
CA LEU A 115 3.47 -12.38 -0.69
C LEU A 115 2.41 -12.61 0.38
N THR A 116 1.25 -13.18 0.01
CA THR A 116 0.21 -13.52 1.00
C THR A 116 0.74 -14.52 2.03
N LEU A 117 1.42 -15.58 1.59
CA LEU A 117 2.01 -16.57 2.49
C LEU A 117 3.08 -15.95 3.39
N LEU A 118 3.99 -15.16 2.84
CA LEU A 118 5.06 -14.51 3.59
C LEU A 118 4.49 -13.51 4.61
N LEU A 119 3.52 -12.69 4.22
CA LEU A 119 2.93 -11.72 5.13
C LEU A 119 2.14 -12.41 6.25
N TYR A 120 1.34 -13.42 5.91
CA TYR A 120 0.48 -14.10 6.86
C TYR A 120 1.25 -15.01 7.83
N PHE A 121 2.18 -15.83 7.33
CA PHE A 121 2.89 -16.81 8.15
C PHE A 121 4.17 -16.29 8.80
N LEU A 122 4.82 -15.29 8.22
CA LEU A 122 6.09 -14.76 8.74
C LEU A 122 5.93 -13.38 9.35
N VAL A 123 5.46 -12.39 8.57
CA VAL A 123 5.52 -10.98 9.00
C VAL A 123 4.55 -10.68 10.15
N ILE A 124 3.29 -11.11 10.03
CA ILE A 124 2.28 -10.88 11.08
C ILE A 124 2.70 -11.51 12.42
N PRO A 125 3.11 -12.79 12.49
CA PRO A 125 3.58 -13.38 13.74
C PRO A 125 4.90 -12.79 14.24
N MET A 126 5.86 -12.51 13.36
CA MET A 126 7.18 -11.96 13.73
C MET A 126 7.08 -10.57 14.37
N TRP A 127 6.15 -9.74 13.90
CA TRP A 127 5.89 -8.41 14.48
C TRP A 127 4.77 -8.40 15.53
N GLY A 128 4.18 -9.54 15.87
CA GLY A 128 3.10 -9.64 16.86
C GLY A 128 1.90 -8.75 16.51
N ILE A 129 1.54 -8.69 15.23
CA ILE A 129 0.45 -7.81 14.77
C ILE A 129 -0.89 -8.45 15.15
N GLU A 130 -1.54 -7.88 16.16
CA GLU A 130 -2.89 -8.27 16.56
C GLU A 130 -3.95 -7.68 15.61
N THR A 131 -5.11 -8.34 15.54
CA THR A 131 -6.25 -7.86 14.76
C THR A 131 -6.93 -6.65 15.38
N ALA A 132 -6.93 -6.58 16.72
CA ALA A 132 -7.55 -5.50 17.46
C ALA A 132 -6.89 -4.15 17.15
N LEU A 133 -7.71 -3.10 17.15
CA LEU A 133 -7.23 -1.73 16.97
C LEU A 133 -6.24 -1.35 18.09
N PRO A 134 -5.00 -0.96 17.77
CA PRO A 134 -4.04 -0.56 18.79
C PRO A 134 -4.27 0.88 19.26
N ALA A 135 -3.98 1.17 20.53
CA ALA A 135 -4.21 2.47 21.19
C ALA A 135 -3.49 3.68 20.55
N TRP A 136 -2.51 3.47 19.66
CA TRP A 136 -1.88 4.55 18.89
C TRP A 136 -2.69 4.94 17.64
N ALA A 137 -3.47 4.01 17.10
CA ALA A 137 -4.34 4.24 15.94
C ALA A 137 -5.64 4.95 16.33
N GLU A 138 -6.19 4.63 17.51
CA GLU A 138 -7.39 5.28 18.08
C GLU A 138 -7.25 6.80 18.22
N ARG A 139 -6.05 7.29 18.50
CA ARG A 139 -5.78 8.72 18.77
C ARG A 139 -5.65 9.59 17.51
N GLY A 140 -6.00 9.09 16.34
CA GLY A 140 -5.91 9.86 15.07
C GLY A 140 -4.47 10.19 14.63
N VAL A 141 -3.46 9.58 15.25
CA VAL A 141 -2.04 9.87 15.01
C VAL A 141 -1.62 9.50 13.57
N ILE A 142 -2.33 8.57 12.92
CA ILE A 142 -2.10 8.19 11.52
C ILE A 142 -2.29 9.38 10.58
N PHE A 143 -3.33 10.18 10.79
CA PHE A 143 -3.60 11.37 9.98
C PHE A 143 -2.50 12.41 10.17
N LEU A 144 -2.02 12.58 11.41
CA LEU A 144 -0.92 13.49 11.72
C LEU A 144 0.43 12.99 11.19
N PHE A 145 0.71 11.69 11.23
CA PHE A 145 1.96 11.09 10.78
C PHE A 145 2.08 11.08 9.25
N LEU A 146 0.97 10.84 8.54
CA LEU A 146 0.91 10.91 7.08
C LEU A 146 1.00 12.35 6.57
N ILE A 147 0.28 13.31 7.18
CA ILE A 147 0.37 14.74 6.82
C ILE A 147 1.75 15.32 7.14
N LYS A 148 2.31 15.04 8.31
CA LYS A 148 3.59 15.63 8.72
C LYS A 148 4.77 15.10 7.89
N ARG A 149 4.63 13.94 7.24
CA ARG A 149 5.63 13.37 6.34
C ARG A 149 5.43 13.81 4.87
N SER A 150 4.19 14.02 4.42
CA SER A 150 3.90 14.55 3.07
C SER A 150 4.10 16.08 2.96
N ALA A 151 4.05 16.81 4.08
CA ALA A 151 4.25 18.26 4.11
C ALA A 151 5.73 18.72 4.17
N PHE A 152 6.69 17.79 4.14
CA PHE A 152 8.12 18.12 4.17
C PHE A 152 8.94 17.31 3.13
N PRO A 153 8.74 17.51 1.82
CA PRO A 153 9.82 17.40 0.87
C PRO A 153 10.48 18.78 0.76
N PHE A 154 11.78 18.88 0.99
CA PHE A 154 12.61 20.02 0.54
C PHE A 154 12.59 21.32 1.36
N SER A 155 13.09 21.30 2.60
CA SER A 155 13.88 22.44 3.11
C SER A 155 14.81 22.00 4.23
N ARG A 156 15.94 21.40 3.83
CA ARG A 156 17.17 21.33 4.64
C ARG A 156 18.28 22.02 3.84
N SER A 157 18.23 23.34 3.73
CA SER A 157 19.34 24.11 3.12
C SER A 157 19.52 25.52 3.67
N LEU A 158 19.01 25.84 4.88
CA LEU A 158 19.29 27.12 5.53
C LEU A 158 19.71 26.89 6.99
N LEU A 159 20.94 26.41 7.16
CA LEU A 159 21.72 26.66 8.38
C LEU A 159 22.41 28.02 8.20
N PRO A 160 22.17 29.03 9.05
CA PRO A 160 23.00 30.23 9.01
C PRO A 160 24.35 29.89 9.60
N ILE A 161 25.39 29.99 8.77
CA ILE A 161 26.79 29.96 9.20
C ILE A 161 27.03 31.25 9.97
N SER A 162 26.99 31.21 11.30
CA SER A 162 27.51 32.29 12.14
C SER A 162 29.00 32.04 12.40
N HIS A 163 29.86 32.75 11.67
CA HIS A 163 31.27 32.90 12.03
C HIS A 163 31.41 33.88 13.21
N PRO A 164 32.23 33.59 14.24
CA PRO A 164 32.59 34.55 15.25
C PRO A 164 33.83 35.35 14.81
N THR A 165 33.69 36.68 14.76
CA THR A 165 34.76 37.67 14.89
C THR A 165 34.30 38.72 15.88
#